data_AF-A0A0F2PW96-F1
#
_entry.id   AF-A0A0F2PW96-F1
#
_cell.length_a   1.000
_cell.length_b   1.000
_cell.length_c   1.000
_cell.angle_alpha   90.00
_cell.angle_beta   90.00
_cell.angle_gamma   90.00
#
_symmetry.space_group_name_H-M   'P 1'
#
loop_
_entity.id
_entity.type
_entity.pdbx_description
1 polymer ?
#
loop_
_entity_poly.entity_id
_entity_poly.type
_entity_poly.pdbx_seq_one_letter_code
_entity_poly.pdbx_strand_id
1 'polypeptide(L)'
;MLSLTALIRARDEGKANPDLMVALSRDAIARKDPAIKAFTHVAEESVIAQEGPLAGIAIGVKDIFDTFDQPTSYGSPAYEGHCPRVDAAIVDLARRQGATIIGKTATTEFAFLQPTVTVNPHNPGHTPGGSSSGSAAAIAAGMIPAAFGTQTGGSV
;
A
#
# COMPACT_ATOMS: atom_id res chain seq x y z
N MET A 1 9.93 3.16 -10.41
CA MET A 1 9.72 2.82 -8.99
C MET A 1 10.26 3.96 -8.13
N LEU A 2 9.57 4.34 -7.05
CA LEU A 2 10.08 5.33 -6.09
C LEU A 2 11.12 4.64 -5.20
N SER A 3 12.32 5.19 -5.07
CA SER A 3 13.36 4.62 -4.21
C SER A 3 13.13 5.04 -2.76
N LEU A 4 12.84 4.07 -1.89
CA LEU A 4 12.66 4.30 -0.45
C LEU A 4 13.89 4.96 0.18
N THR A 5 15.08 4.47 -0.13
CA THR A 5 16.34 5.00 0.44
C THR A 5 16.65 6.40 -0.06
N ALA A 6 16.34 6.72 -1.32
CA ALA A 6 16.51 8.06 -1.86
C ALA A 6 15.56 9.07 -1.20
N LEU A 7 14.32 8.66 -0.92
CA LEU A 7 13.33 9.48 -0.21
C LEU A 7 13.76 9.77 1.23
N ILE A 8 14.17 8.74 1.97
CA ILE A 8 14.69 8.88 3.34
C ILE A 8 15.90 9.84 3.34
N ARG A 9 16.85 9.63 2.43
CA ARG A 9 18.03 10.50 2.32
C ARG A 9 17.66 11.95 1.99
N ALA A 10 16.73 12.16 1.07
CA ALA A 10 16.30 13.51 0.71
C ALA A 10 15.63 14.23 1.90
N ARG A 11 14.84 13.52 2.70
CA ARG A 11 14.26 14.04 3.94
C ARG A 11 15.34 14.39 4.96
N ASP A 12 16.26 13.46 5.22
CA ASP A 12 17.30 13.63 6.25
C ASP A 12 18.29 14.75 5.89
N GLU A 13 18.50 15.02 4.59
CA GLU A 13 19.27 16.16 4.08
C GLU A 13 18.46 17.47 4.03
N GLY A 14 17.20 17.48 4.46
CA GLY A 14 16.31 18.65 4.44
C GLY A 14 15.82 19.08 3.05
N LYS A 15 15.98 18.22 2.03
CA LYS A 15 15.57 18.48 0.63
C LYS A 15 14.13 18.09 0.34
N ALA A 16 13.51 17.34 1.24
CA ALA A 16 12.11 16.96 1.20
C ALA A 16 11.52 17.00 2.62
N ASN A 17 10.21 17.19 2.72
CA ASN A 17 9.49 17.07 3.99
C ASN A 17 8.44 15.94 3.90
N PRO A 18 8.04 15.36 5.05
CA PRO A 18 7.07 14.27 5.09
C PRO A 18 5.76 14.52 4.34
N ASP A 19 5.19 15.72 4.46
CA ASP A 19 3.91 16.06 3.83
C ASP A 19 4.01 16.01 2.30
N LEU A 20 5.06 16.62 1.74
CA LEU A 20 5.32 16.59 0.30
C LEU A 20 5.53 15.16 -0.20
N MET A 21 6.28 14.35 0.55
CA MET A 21 6.57 12.96 0.16
C MET A 21 5.28 12.12 0.08
N VAL A 22 4.40 12.24 1.07
CA VAL A 22 3.10 11.57 1.06
C VAL A 22 2.19 12.13 -0.05
N ALA A 23 2.18 13.45 -0.25
CA ALA A 23 1.39 14.09 -1.30
C ALA A 23 1.80 13.60 -2.70
N LEU A 24 3.10 13.40 -2.96
CA LEU A 24 3.59 12.83 -4.21
C LEU A 24 3.09 11.39 -4.43
N SER A 25 3.03 10.58 -3.38
CA SER A 25 2.44 9.25 -3.47
C SER A 25 0.93 9.30 -3.72
N ARG A 26 0.20 10.20 -3.05
CA ARG A 26 -1.25 10.39 -3.29
C ARG A 26 -1.53 10.81 -4.74
N ASP A 27 -0.77 11.76 -5.28
CA ASP A 27 -0.86 12.17 -6.69
C ASP A 27 -0.56 11.00 -7.65
N ALA A 28 0.49 10.24 -7.37
CA ALA A 28 0.86 9.09 -8.19
C ALA A 28 -0.22 7.98 -8.17
N ILE A 29 -0.85 7.73 -7.01
CA ILE A 29 -2.00 6.83 -6.89
C ILE A 29 -3.17 7.36 -7.72
N ALA A 30 -3.59 8.60 -7.50
CA ALA A 30 -4.74 9.20 -8.19
C ALA A 30 -4.60 9.17 -9.72
N ARG A 31 -3.39 9.39 -10.25
CA ARG A 31 -3.15 9.35 -11.70
C ARG A 31 -3.08 7.96 -12.31
N LYS A 32 -2.64 6.95 -11.56
CA LYS A 32 -2.28 5.64 -12.13
C LYS A 32 -3.22 4.51 -11.71
N ASP A 33 -3.77 4.56 -10.51
CA ASP A 33 -4.59 3.49 -9.97
C ASP A 33 -5.90 3.24 -10.74
N PRO A 34 -6.57 4.24 -11.35
CA PRO A 34 -7.73 3.95 -12.20
C PRO A 34 -7.46 2.95 -13.33
N ALA A 35 -6.22 2.92 -13.86
CA ALA A 35 -5.81 1.99 -14.89
C ALA A 35 -5.25 0.67 -14.33
N ILE A 36 -4.52 0.72 -13.20
CA ILE A 36 -3.81 -0.44 -12.63
C ILE A 36 -4.68 -1.25 -11.67
N LYS A 37 -5.58 -0.59 -10.94
CA LYS A 37 -6.49 -1.16 -9.93
C LYS A 37 -5.73 -1.92 -8.84
N ALA A 38 -4.65 -1.32 -8.33
CA ALA A 38 -3.82 -1.89 -7.29
C ALA A 38 -4.38 -1.67 -5.88
N PHE A 39 -5.19 -0.63 -5.66
CA PHE A 39 -5.81 -0.34 -4.37
C PHE A 39 -7.28 -0.76 -4.31
N THR A 40 -7.69 -1.34 -3.19
CA THR A 40 -9.11 -1.57 -2.84
C THR A 40 -9.67 -0.41 -2.01
N HIS A 41 -8.79 0.32 -1.32
CA HIS A 41 -9.12 1.52 -0.56
C HIS A 41 -7.91 2.45 -0.53
N VAL A 42 -8.14 3.76 -0.67
CA VAL A 42 -7.13 4.80 -0.47
C VAL A 42 -7.64 5.72 0.62
N ALA A 43 -6.84 5.95 1.65
CA ALA A 43 -7.25 6.77 2.78
C ALA A 43 -7.37 8.24 2.36
N GLU A 44 -8.57 8.84 2.55
CA GLU A 44 -8.81 10.25 2.23
C GLU A 44 -7.94 11.16 3.10
N GLU A 45 -7.88 10.85 4.39
CA GLU A 45 -7.06 11.54 5.39
C GLU A 45 -6.10 10.55 6.05
N SER A 46 -4.90 11.01 6.37
CA SER A 46 -3.91 10.21 7.08
C SER A 46 -3.07 11.13 7.93
N VAL A 47 -2.82 10.74 9.19
CA VAL A 47 -1.87 11.47 10.04
C VAL A 47 -0.47 11.24 9.48
N ILE A 48 0.20 12.32 9.10
CA ILE A 48 1.58 12.29 8.60
C ILE A 48 2.50 12.66 9.76
N ALA A 49 3.23 11.67 10.27
CA ALA A 49 4.25 11.91 11.28
C ALA A 49 5.38 12.75 10.67
N GLN A 50 5.80 13.78 11.40
CA GLN A 50 6.90 14.66 10.99
C GLN A 50 8.27 14.11 11.40
N GLU A 51 8.29 13.12 12.30
CA GLU A 51 9.49 12.51 12.86
C GLU A 51 9.39 10.97 12.84
N GLY A 52 10.54 10.32 13.00
CA GLY A 52 10.68 8.87 12.95
C GLY A 52 11.32 8.38 11.65
N PRO A 53 11.91 7.17 11.66
CA PRO A 53 12.68 6.68 10.52
C PRO A 53 11.82 6.53 9.25
N LEU A 54 10.51 6.31 9.38
CA LEU A 54 9.56 6.19 8.26
C LEU A 54 8.69 7.43 8.04
N ALA A 55 8.98 8.57 8.69
CA ALA A 55 8.29 9.84 8.42
C ALA A 55 8.29 10.17 6.92
N GLY A 56 7.11 10.44 6.36
CA GLY A 56 6.93 10.73 4.93
C GLY A 56 6.88 9.51 4.02
N ILE A 57 7.02 8.29 4.55
CA ILE A 57 6.95 7.06 3.75
C ILE A 57 5.51 6.57 3.68
N ALA A 58 4.92 6.64 2.49
CA ALA A 58 3.63 6.04 2.18
C ALA A 58 3.76 4.51 2.00
N ILE A 59 3.03 3.74 2.81
CA ILE A 59 2.99 2.28 2.76
C ILE A 59 1.60 1.82 2.34
N GLY A 60 1.54 1.03 1.27
CA GLY A 60 0.34 0.26 0.91
C GLY A 60 0.28 -1.05 1.71
N VAL A 61 -0.90 -1.42 2.19
CA VAL A 61 -1.07 -2.60 3.05
C VAL A 61 -1.95 -3.62 2.34
N LYS A 62 -1.42 -4.82 2.05
CA LYS A 62 -2.21 -5.90 1.45
C LYS A 62 -3.48 -6.15 2.28
N ASP A 63 -4.62 -6.26 1.60
CA ASP A 63 -5.95 -6.29 2.22
C ASP A 63 -6.30 -7.61 2.94
N ILE A 64 -5.33 -8.18 3.64
CA ILE A 64 -5.48 -9.26 4.63
C ILE A 64 -4.84 -8.88 5.98
N PHE A 65 -4.19 -7.72 6.06
CA PHE A 65 -3.73 -7.14 7.31
C PHE A 65 -4.79 -6.18 7.83
N ASP A 66 -5.16 -6.36 9.09
CA ASP A 66 -6.12 -5.50 9.77
C ASP A 66 -5.58 -4.08 9.93
N THR A 67 -6.50 -3.12 9.77
CA THR A 67 -6.27 -1.69 9.95
C THR A 67 -7.41 -1.12 10.78
N PHE A 68 -7.13 -0.37 11.84
CA PHE A 68 -8.21 0.15 12.70
C PHE A 68 -9.02 1.29 12.06
N ASP A 69 -8.44 2.00 11.08
CA ASP A 69 -8.97 3.20 10.44
C ASP A 69 -9.40 3.00 8.98
N GLN A 70 -9.28 1.78 8.45
CA GLN A 70 -9.56 1.43 7.05
C GLN A 70 -10.20 0.04 6.98
N PRO A 71 -11.04 -0.25 5.97
CA PRO A 71 -11.66 -1.57 5.83
C PRO A 71 -10.61 -2.67 5.58
N THR A 72 -10.92 -3.91 5.96
CA THR A 72 -10.16 -5.11 5.58
C THR A 72 -11.11 -6.16 5.03
N SER A 73 -11.10 -6.36 3.71
CA SER A 73 -12.10 -7.22 3.05
C SER A 73 -11.58 -8.62 2.71
N TYR A 74 -10.30 -8.92 2.97
CA TYR A 74 -9.66 -10.20 2.66
C TYR A 74 -9.80 -10.65 1.19
N GLY A 75 -10.06 -9.70 0.28
CA GLY A 75 -10.38 -9.98 -1.13
C GLY A 75 -11.68 -10.76 -1.35
N SER A 76 -12.57 -10.83 -0.36
CA SER A 76 -13.81 -11.61 -0.40
C SER A 76 -15.05 -10.75 -0.19
N PRO A 77 -16.14 -10.93 -0.98
CA PRO A 77 -17.42 -10.29 -0.72
C PRO A 77 -18.01 -10.61 0.66
N ALA A 78 -17.61 -11.72 1.28
CA ALA A 78 -18.05 -12.09 2.62
C ALA A 78 -17.62 -11.09 3.72
N TYR A 79 -16.64 -10.23 3.43
CA TYR A 79 -16.09 -9.23 4.34
C TYR A 79 -16.22 -7.80 3.78
N GLU A 80 -17.12 -7.58 2.83
CA GLU A 80 -17.43 -6.23 2.35
C GLU A 80 -17.86 -5.33 3.52
N GLY A 81 -17.20 -4.18 3.67
CA GLY A 81 -17.45 -3.24 4.75
C GLY A 81 -16.92 -3.68 6.13
N HIS A 82 -16.15 -4.76 6.22
CA HIS A 82 -15.52 -5.15 7.48
C HIS A 82 -14.47 -4.12 7.93
N CYS A 83 -14.64 -3.58 9.13
CA CYS A 83 -13.73 -2.62 9.75
C CYS A 83 -13.15 -3.22 11.04
N PRO A 84 -11.90 -3.72 11.01
CA PRO A 84 -11.22 -4.20 12.21
C PRO A 84 -11.10 -3.11 13.28
N ARG A 85 -11.04 -3.52 14.55
CA ARG A 85 -10.91 -2.59 15.69
C ARG A 85 -9.48 -2.20 16.01
N VAL A 86 -8.51 -2.95 15.50
CA VAL A 86 -7.08 -2.77 15.80
C VAL A 86 -6.29 -2.96 14.51
N ASP A 87 -5.11 -2.35 14.48
CA ASP A 87 -4.11 -2.65 13.47
C ASP A 87 -3.52 -4.06 13.70
N ALA A 88 -3.18 -4.75 12.62
CA ALA A 88 -2.24 -5.86 12.68
C ALA A 88 -0.89 -5.35 13.22
N ALA A 89 -0.15 -6.19 13.95
CA ALA A 89 1.07 -5.78 14.66
C ALA A 89 2.13 -5.11 13.76
N ILE A 90 2.26 -5.55 12.49
CA ILE A 90 3.19 -4.94 11.54
C ILE A 90 2.77 -3.53 11.10
N VAL A 91 1.46 -3.29 11.01
CA VAL A 91 0.88 -1.99 10.65
C VAL A 91 1.08 -1.02 11.82
N ASP A 92 0.73 -1.44 13.04
CA ASP A 92 0.96 -0.66 14.27
C ASP A 92 2.44 -0.30 14.44
N LEU A 93 3.35 -1.26 14.24
CA LEU A 93 4.79 -1.00 14.29
C LEU A 93 5.21 0.04 13.26
N ALA A 94 4.73 -0.06 12.01
CA ALA A 94 5.07 0.90 10.97
C ALA A 94 4.59 2.31 11.30
N ARG A 95 3.36 2.47 11.80
CA ARG A 95 2.83 3.76 12.24
C ARG A 95 3.65 4.36 13.38
N ARG A 96 4.03 3.54 14.38
CA ARG A 96 4.90 3.98 15.49
C ARG A 96 6.28 4.44 15.03
N GLN A 97 6.75 3.94 13.89
CA GLN A 97 7.99 4.38 13.25
C GLN A 97 7.79 5.58 12.29
N GLY A 98 6.59 6.15 12.22
CA GLY A 98 6.25 7.35 11.46
C GLY A 98 5.72 7.10 10.05
N ALA A 99 5.47 5.85 9.66
CA ALA A 99 4.95 5.54 8.33
C ALA A 99 3.50 6.02 8.15
N THR A 100 3.16 6.45 6.95
CA THR A 100 1.78 6.76 6.57
C THR A 100 1.17 5.55 5.87
N ILE A 101 0.16 4.94 6.49
CA ILE A 101 -0.61 3.86 5.88
C ILE A 101 -1.59 4.47 4.87
N ILE A 102 -1.19 4.51 3.60
CA ILE A 102 -1.88 5.30 2.57
C ILE A 102 -3.14 4.63 2.01
N GLY A 103 -3.26 3.31 2.18
CA GLY A 103 -4.37 2.56 1.64
C GLY A 103 -4.19 1.05 1.71
N LYS A 104 -5.23 0.35 1.30
CA LYS A 104 -5.31 -1.10 1.21
C LYS A 104 -5.06 -1.54 -0.22
N THR A 105 -4.11 -2.44 -0.41
CA THR A 105 -3.76 -2.99 -1.73
C THR A 105 -4.45 -4.32 -1.97
N ALA A 106 -4.87 -4.53 -3.22
CA ALA A 106 -5.62 -5.70 -3.64
C ALA A 106 -4.91 -7.02 -3.30
N THR A 107 -5.69 -7.97 -2.81
CA THR A 107 -5.31 -9.36 -2.56
C THR A 107 -6.24 -10.27 -3.33
N THR A 108 -5.75 -11.43 -3.76
CA THR A 108 -6.67 -12.51 -4.14
C THR A 108 -7.49 -12.95 -2.92
N GLU A 109 -8.67 -13.51 -3.17
CA GLU A 109 -9.60 -13.93 -2.12
C GLU A 109 -8.90 -14.87 -1.12
N PHE A 110 -8.87 -14.47 0.15
CA PHE A 110 -8.16 -15.15 1.26
C PHE A 110 -6.71 -15.52 0.96
N ALA A 111 -6.05 -14.70 0.14
CA ALA A 111 -4.68 -14.91 -0.33
C ALA A 111 -4.46 -16.20 -1.13
N PHE A 112 -5.51 -16.70 -1.80
CA PHE A 112 -5.47 -17.94 -2.58
C PHE A 112 -5.43 -17.69 -4.10
N LEU A 113 -6.05 -18.56 -4.91
CA LEU A 113 -5.80 -18.63 -6.35
C LEU A 113 -6.69 -17.74 -7.21
N GLN A 114 -7.79 -17.18 -6.67
CA GLN A 114 -8.75 -16.40 -7.45
C GLN A 114 -8.15 -15.04 -7.87
N PRO A 115 -7.92 -14.77 -9.17
CA PRO A 115 -7.26 -13.55 -9.61
C PRO A 115 -8.05 -12.28 -9.25
N THR A 116 -7.32 -11.22 -8.95
CA THR A 116 -7.87 -9.86 -8.77
C THR A 116 -8.12 -9.16 -10.10
N VAL A 117 -8.79 -8.01 -10.06
CA VAL A 117 -8.90 -7.09 -11.21
C VAL A 117 -7.64 -6.25 -11.47
N THR A 118 -6.64 -6.30 -10.59
CA THR A 118 -5.35 -5.62 -10.77
C THR A 118 -4.63 -6.13 -12.00
N VAL A 119 -4.02 -5.22 -12.76
CA VAL A 119 -3.25 -5.56 -13.98
C VAL A 119 -1.77 -5.25 -13.81
N ASN A 120 -0.92 -5.88 -14.64
CA ASN A 120 0.51 -5.65 -14.61
C ASN A 120 0.86 -4.24 -15.13
N PRO A 121 1.58 -3.40 -14.36
CA PRO A 121 1.95 -2.05 -14.79
C PRO A 121 2.83 -1.96 -16.04
N HIS A 122 3.53 -3.05 -16.40
CA HIS A 122 4.36 -3.10 -17.61
C HIS A 122 3.57 -3.53 -18.85
N ASN A 123 2.44 -4.23 -18.68
CA ASN A 123 1.54 -4.62 -19.75
C ASN A 123 0.14 -4.94 -19.17
N PRO A 124 -0.86 -4.05 -19.33
CA PRO A 124 -2.20 -4.24 -18.77
C PRO A 124 -2.94 -5.50 -19.23
N GLY A 125 -2.48 -6.16 -20.31
CA GLY A 125 -3.02 -7.44 -20.77
C GLY A 125 -2.56 -8.66 -19.95
N HIS A 126 -1.69 -8.46 -18.94
CA HIS A 126 -1.13 -9.53 -18.12
C HIS A 126 -1.45 -9.38 -16.64
N THR A 127 -1.44 -10.52 -15.92
CA THR A 127 -1.54 -10.55 -14.47
C THR A 127 -0.31 -9.91 -13.79
N PRO A 128 -0.49 -9.19 -12.67
CA PRO A 128 0.60 -8.75 -11.82
C PRO A 128 1.15 -9.87 -10.92
N GLY A 129 0.58 -11.09 -10.99
CA GLY A 129 0.85 -12.17 -10.04
C GLY A 129 -0.11 -12.14 -8.84
N GLY A 130 0.16 -12.97 -7.83
CA GLY A 130 -0.68 -13.06 -6.63
C GLY A 130 -0.04 -13.91 -5.53
N SER A 131 -0.57 -13.88 -4.31
CA SER A 131 -1.79 -13.18 -3.90
C SER A 131 -1.62 -11.71 -3.56
N SER A 132 -0.38 -11.19 -3.45
CA SER A 132 -0.11 -9.77 -3.13
C SER A 132 -0.18 -8.87 -4.37
N SER A 133 -1.21 -9.06 -5.20
CA SER A 133 -1.36 -8.48 -6.55
C SER A 133 -1.25 -6.95 -6.55
N GLY A 134 -1.98 -6.29 -5.65
CA GLY A 134 -1.97 -4.83 -5.54
C GLY A 134 -0.65 -4.28 -5.02
N SER A 135 -0.04 -4.93 -4.03
CA SER A 135 1.23 -4.46 -3.44
C SER A 135 2.35 -4.43 -4.47
N ALA A 136 2.50 -5.51 -5.26
CA ALA A 136 3.48 -5.57 -6.33
C ALA A 136 3.19 -4.54 -7.43
N ALA A 137 1.93 -4.45 -7.87
CA ALA A 137 1.53 -3.53 -8.93
C ALA A 137 1.70 -2.05 -8.52
N ALA A 138 1.34 -1.67 -7.30
CA ALA A 138 1.46 -0.29 -6.82
C ALA A 138 2.94 0.18 -6.76
N ILE A 139 3.84 -0.67 -6.30
CA ILE A 139 5.29 -0.39 -6.28
C ILE A 139 5.85 -0.32 -7.71
N ALA A 140 5.54 -1.31 -8.55
CA ALA A 140 6.03 -1.38 -9.93
C ALA A 140 5.54 -0.19 -10.77
N ALA A 141 4.29 0.23 -10.57
CA ALA A 141 3.74 1.44 -11.18
C ALA A 141 4.35 2.74 -10.63
N GLY A 142 5.11 2.69 -9.53
CA GLY A 142 5.71 3.85 -8.89
C GLY A 142 4.66 4.78 -8.27
N MET A 143 3.68 4.20 -7.58
CA MET A 143 2.69 4.93 -6.78
C MET A 143 3.20 5.13 -5.35
N ILE A 144 3.80 4.08 -4.78
CA ILE A 144 4.29 4.03 -3.41
C ILE A 144 5.72 3.47 -3.37
N PRO A 145 6.54 3.90 -2.39
CA PRO A 145 7.91 3.41 -2.22
C PRO A 145 8.00 2.05 -1.51
N ALA A 146 6.98 1.65 -0.76
CA ALA A 146 6.95 0.40 -0.01
C ALA A 146 5.52 -0.13 0.17
N ALA A 147 5.38 -1.44 0.35
CA ALA A 147 4.11 -2.08 0.65
C ALA A 147 4.32 -3.36 1.46
N PHE A 148 3.31 -3.74 2.24
CA PHE A 148 3.27 -5.06 2.87
C PHE A 148 2.58 -6.07 1.97
N GLY A 149 3.11 -7.30 1.99
CA GLY A 149 2.55 -8.47 1.34
C GLY A 149 2.68 -9.68 2.28
N THR A 150 2.18 -10.83 1.83
CA THR A 150 2.38 -12.09 2.54
C THR A 150 2.79 -13.18 1.57
N GLN A 151 3.58 -14.12 2.07
CA GLN A 151 3.94 -15.33 1.34
C GLN A 151 3.59 -16.56 2.16
N THR A 152 2.74 -17.39 1.58
CA THR A 152 2.52 -18.77 2.05
C THR A 152 3.22 -19.77 1.14
N GLY A 153 3.19 -19.54 -0.18
CA GLY A 153 3.91 -20.36 -1.18
C GLY A 153 4.87 -19.56 -2.06
N GLY A 154 4.40 -18.46 -2.65
CA GLY A 154 5.20 -17.66 -3.59
C GLY A 154 4.53 -16.33 -3.93
N SER A 155 4.03 -15.62 -2.92
CA SER A 155 3.13 -14.46 -3.08
C SER A 155 3.77 -13.11 -2.79
N VAL A 156 5.10 -13.09 -2.61
CA VAL A 156 5.95 -11.89 -2.50
C VAL A 156 7.10 -12.05 -3.49
#